data_AF-A0A259K561-F1
#
_entry.id   AF-A0A259K561-F1
#
_cell.length_a   1.000
_cell.length_b   1.000
_cell.length_c   1.000
_cell.angle_alpha   90.00
_cell.angle_beta   90.00
_cell.angle_gamma   90.00
#
_symmetry.space_group_name_H-M   'P 1'
#
loop_
_entity.id
_entity.type
_entity.pdbx_description
1 polymer ?
#
loop_
_entity_poly.entity_id
_entity_poly.type
_entity_poly.pdbx_seq_one_letter_code
_entity_poly.pdbx_strand_id
1 'polypeptide(L)' 'MRHGKVHRKFNRTWEHRKAMFMNLSAALITHEQIVTTLPKAKDLRPVVEKL' A
#
# COMPACT_ATOMS: atom_id res chain seq x y z
N MET A 1 22.97 -7.76 -2.27
CA MET A 1 22.24 -6.50 -2.52
C MET A 1 20.92 -6.79 -3.24
N ARG A 2 19.85 -6.01 -3.01
CA ARG A 2 18.54 -6.22 -3.64
C ARG A 2 18.35 -5.26 -4.82
N HIS A 3 18.95 -5.56 -5.97
CA HIS A 3 18.90 -4.69 -7.16
C HIS A 3 17.54 -4.77 -7.87
N GLY A 4 17.04 -3.62 -8.37
CA GLY A 4 15.85 -3.53 -9.22
C GLY A 4 14.50 -3.84 -8.55
N LYS A 5 14.42 -3.91 -7.22
CA LYS A 5 13.15 -4.21 -6.52
C LYS A 5 12.48 -2.93 -6.02
N VAL A 6 11.35 -2.59 -6.63
CA VAL A 6 10.60 -1.36 -6.35
C VAL A 6 9.68 -1.48 -5.11
N HIS A 7 9.18 -2.69 -4.81
CA HIS A 7 8.19 -2.89 -3.73
C HIS A 7 8.81 -3.24 -2.37
N ARG A 8 8.27 -2.63 -1.31
CA ARG A 8 8.61 -2.91 0.10
C ARG A 8 7.92 -4.17 0.61
N LYS A 9 8.59 -4.92 1.50
CA LYS A 9 8.05 -6.16 2.08
C LYS A 9 7.12 -5.94 3.28
N PHE A 10 7.21 -4.79 3.97
CA PHE A 10 6.43 -4.44 5.17
C PHE A 10 6.41 -5.50 6.28
N ASN A 11 7.45 -6.36 6.33
CA ASN A 11 7.53 -7.53 7.19
C ASN A 11 6.25 -8.41 7.16
N ARG A 12 5.65 -8.56 5.98
CA ARG A 12 4.39 -9.30 5.75
C ARG A 12 4.56 -10.27 4.59
N THR A 13 3.74 -11.33 4.56
CA THR A 13 3.63 -12.21 3.39
C THR A 13 2.97 -11.47 2.22
N TRP A 14 2.94 -12.09 1.05
CA TRP A 14 2.31 -11.49 -0.13
C TRP A 14 0.80 -11.27 0.06
N GLU A 15 0.12 -12.27 0.60
CA GLU A 15 -1.32 -12.30 0.85
C GLU A 15 -1.71 -11.18 1.81
N HIS A 16 -0.99 -11.05 2.92
CA HIS A 16 -1.24 -9.99 3.90
C HIS A 16 -0.96 -8.61 3.29
N ARG A 17 0.09 -8.44 2.47
CA ARG A 17 0.32 -7.16 1.78
C ARG A 17 -0.84 -6.81 0.83
N LYS A 18 -1.35 -7.78 0.06
CA LYS A 18 -2.49 -7.57 -0.84
C LYS A 18 -3.72 -7.11 -0.05
N ALA A 19 -4.08 -7.82 1.03
CA ALA A 19 -5.19 -7.44 1.89
C ALA A 19 -4.99 -6.06 2.55
N MET A 20 -3.78 -5.76 3.03
CA MET A 20 -3.44 -4.45 3.62
C MET A 20 -3.68 -3.31 2.63
N PHE A 21 -3.25 -3.45 1.37
CA PHE A 21 -3.46 -2.41 0.37
C PHE A 21 -4.92 -2.30 -0.05
N MET A 22 -5.66 -3.41 -0.18
CA MET A 22 -7.10 -3.38 -0.45
C MET A 22 -7.86 -2.61 0.63
N ASN A 23 -7.57 -2.88 1.91
CA ASN A 23 -8.22 -2.20 3.03
C ASN A 23 -7.85 -0.71 3.09
N LEU A 24 -6.58 -0.37 2.84
CA LEU A 24 -6.14 1.03 2.81
C LEU A 24 -6.77 1.82 1.65
N SER A 25 -6.88 1.20 0.47
CA SER A 25 -7.56 1.81 -0.67
C SER A 25 -9.04 2.04 -0.37
N ALA A 26 -9.74 1.02 0.17
CA ALA A 26 -11.14 1.16 0.54
C ALA A 26 -11.35 2.28 1.57
N ALA A 27 -10.53 2.32 2.63
CA ALA A 27 -10.61 3.37 3.64
C ALA A 27 -10.33 4.77 3.06
N LEU A 28 -9.37 4.90 2.15
CA LEU A 28 -9.09 6.18 1.48
C LEU A 28 -10.25 6.63 0.59
N ILE A 29 -10.90 5.71 -0.13
CA ILE A 29 -12.06 6.03 -0.97
C ILE A 29 -13.26 6.42 -0.10
N THR A 30 -13.51 5.71 1.01
CA THR A 30 -14.66 5.98 1.88
C THR A 30 -14.52 7.27 2.68
N HIS A 31 -13.31 7.59 3.13
CA HIS A 31 -13.08 8.71 4.04
C HIS A 31 -12.37 9.91 3.40
N GLU A 32 -12.02 9.82 2.10
CA GLU A 32 -11.28 10.81 1.29
C GLU A 32 -9.86 11.15 1.78
N GLN A 33 -9.58 10.93 3.07
CA GLN A 33 -8.29 11.15 3.71
C GLN A 33 -8.08 10.12 4.82
N ILE A 34 -6.86 9.58 4.89
CA ILE A 34 -6.44 8.66 5.96
C ILE A 34 -5.05 9.02 6.48
N VAL A 35 -4.79 8.72 7.75
CA VAL A 35 -3.45 8.84 8.34
C VAL A 35 -2.78 7.46 8.30
N THR A 36 -1.60 7.38 7.70
CA THR A 36 -0.80 6.16 7.63
C THR A 36 0.70 6.47 7.64
N THR A 37 1.53 5.46 7.70
CA THR A 37 2.99 5.64 7.67
C THR A 37 3.46 6.07 6.29
N LEU A 38 4.47 6.94 6.21
CA LEU A 38 5.07 7.41 4.96
C LEU A 38 5.33 6.33 3.89
N PRO A 39 5.98 5.18 4.20
CA PRO A 39 6.23 4.15 3.19
C PRO A 39 4.95 3.49 2.67
N LYS A 40 3.92 3.30 3.52
CA LYS A 40 2.62 2.77 3.09
C LYS A 40 1.91 3.75 2.17
N ALA A 41 1.91 5.04 2.49
CA ALA A 41 1.30 6.07 1.65
C ALA A 41 1.94 6.13 0.25
N LYS A 42 3.29 6.13 0.19
CA LYS A 42 4.01 6.13 -1.09
C LYS A 42 3.73 4.90 -1.96
N ASP A 43 3.62 3.72 -1.34
CA ASP A 43 3.36 2.48 -2.08
C ASP A 43 1.86 2.26 -2.36
N LEU A 44 0.95 2.94 -1.65
CA LEU A 44 -0.50 2.90 -1.88
C LEU A 44 -0.90 3.70 -3.13
N ARG A 45 -0.22 4.81 -3.42
CA ARG A 45 -0.52 5.69 -4.56
C ARG A 45 -0.73 4.95 -5.90
N PRO A 46 0.21 4.12 -6.40
CA PRO A 46 0.02 3.41 -7.66
C PRO A 46 -1.03 2.29 -7.60
N VAL A 47 -1.49 1.89 -6.40
CA VAL A 47 -2.60 0.95 -6.24
C VAL A 47 -3.92 1.69 -6.41
N VAL A 48 -4.07 2.84 -5.77
CA VAL A 48 -5.31 3.65 -5.82
C VAL A 48 -5.48 4.33 -7.17
N GLU A 49 -4.42 4.83 -7.80
CA GLU A 49 -4.48 5.45 -9.14
C GLU A 49 -4.88 4.47 -10.26
N LYS A 50 -4.81 3.17 -10.01
CA LYS A 50 -5.19 2.11 -10.97
C LYS A 50 -6.60 1.56 -10.74
N LEU A 51 -7.26 1.95 -9.65
CA LEU A 51 -8.66 1.62 -9.38
C LEU A 51 -9.55 2.55 -10.19
#